data_AF-A0A1D1Y5M0-F1
#
_entry.id   AF-A0A1D1Y5M0-F1
#
_cell.length_a   1.000
_cell.length_b   1.000
_cell.length_c   1.000
_cell.angle_alpha   90.00
_cell.angle_beta   90.00
_cell.angle_gamma   90.00
#
_symmetry.space_group_name_H-M   'P 1'
#
loop_
_entity.id
_entity.type
_entity.pdbx_description
1 polymer ?
#
loop_
_entity_poly.entity_id
_entity_poly.type
_entity_poly.pdbx_seq_one_letter_code
_entity_poly.pdbx_strand_id
1 'polypeptide(L)'
;AVPGAAAAAAPGVSNMGSPPPSPPSPSVAVLLLLLLISTFNCGPVEAERPQTYIVHVSPSHKPPTFASHRHWYASTLSGLSVPAARILYTYDLAATGFAARLTLSQADALRGLPAVLAVEPDRARQLHTTRTPGFLGLTDVSGLWPNSHYADDVVIGVLDTGIWPERGSFSDEGLSPVPTTWRGACEVVADFPASACNRKVVGARSFYKGYEAARGSPINETEESKSPRDTEGHGSHTASTAAGAAVPGASLFGYAAGEARGMATKARIAAY
;
A
#
# COMPACT_ATOMS: atom_id res chain seq x y z
N ALA A 1 109.57 3.94 51.72
CA ALA A 1 109.47 4.59 53.03
C ALA A 1 108.81 5.94 52.84
N VAL A 2 107.70 6.16 53.57
CA VAL A 2 106.95 7.42 53.84
C VAL A 2 106.22 8.06 52.62
N PRO A 3 105.10 8.80 52.80
CA PRO A 3 103.69 8.30 52.78
C PRO A 3 102.79 9.15 51.82
N GLY A 4 101.56 8.82 51.42
CA GLY A 4 100.31 8.69 52.18
C GLY A 4 99.48 10.00 52.17
N ALA A 5 98.31 10.03 51.52
CA ALA A 5 97.17 10.90 51.88
C ALA A 5 95.85 10.43 51.21
N ALA A 6 94.77 10.52 52.00
CA ALA A 6 93.49 9.83 51.89
C ALA A 6 92.56 10.25 50.74
N ALA A 7 91.73 9.29 50.32
CA ALA A 7 90.52 9.47 49.53
C ALA A 7 89.33 9.79 50.44
N ALA A 8 88.48 10.72 50.02
CA ALA A 8 87.16 10.98 50.60
C ALA A 8 86.10 10.81 49.51
N ALA A 9 85.15 9.89 49.77
CA ALA A 9 83.98 9.64 48.94
C ALA A 9 82.80 10.51 49.41
N ALA A 10 82.00 10.98 48.44
CA ALA A 10 80.72 11.67 48.65
C ALA A 10 79.68 11.14 47.62
N PRO A 11 78.36 11.30 47.89
CA PRO A 11 77.39 10.21 47.77
C PRO A 11 76.62 10.14 46.44
N GLY A 12 75.91 9.01 46.29
CA GLY A 12 75.22 8.57 45.08
C GLY A 12 74.05 9.42 44.59
N VAL A 13 73.74 9.24 43.30
CA VAL A 13 72.64 9.86 42.59
C VAL A 13 71.41 8.96 42.68
N SER A 14 70.39 9.44 43.39
CA SER A 14 69.07 8.83 43.49
C SER A 14 68.33 8.93 42.15
N ASN A 15 67.87 7.81 41.63
CA ASN A 15 67.03 7.73 40.44
C ASN A 15 65.61 8.24 40.80
N MET A 16 65.25 9.45 40.39
CA MET A 16 63.89 9.96 40.57
C MET A 16 62.96 9.27 39.56
N GLY A 17 62.02 8.48 40.07
CA GLY A 17 60.92 7.94 39.29
C GLY A 17 60.09 9.08 38.67
N SER A 18 59.71 8.90 37.40
CA SER A 18 58.85 9.84 36.67
C SER A 18 57.53 10.09 37.42
N PRO A 19 57.02 11.34 37.43
CA PRO A 19 55.78 11.68 38.10
C PRO A 19 54.58 10.98 37.43
N PRO A 20 53.49 10.72 38.19
CA PRO A 20 52.27 10.18 37.60
C PRO A 20 51.72 11.13 36.54
N PRO A 21 51.10 10.61 35.46
CA PRO A 21 50.54 11.45 34.41
C PRO A 21 49.51 12.41 35.00
N SER A 22 49.60 13.67 34.60
CA SER A 22 48.66 14.71 34.98
C SER A 22 47.24 14.36 34.50
N PRO A 23 46.19 14.73 35.25
CA PRO A 23 44.82 14.52 34.81
C PRO A 23 44.60 15.24 33.47
N PRO A 24 43.78 14.66 32.57
CA PRO A 24 43.48 15.30 31.30
C PRO A 24 42.92 16.71 31.57
N SER A 25 43.33 17.67 30.73
CA SER A 25 42.83 19.03 30.84
C SER A 25 41.29 19.01 30.72
N PRO A 26 40.58 19.96 31.36
CA PRO A 26 39.12 20.01 31.29
C PRO A 26 38.61 20.01 29.84
N SER A 27 39.38 20.57 28.90
CA SER A 27 39.10 20.53 27.46
C SER A 27 39.15 19.12 26.86
N VAL A 28 40.09 18.28 27.27
CA VAL A 28 40.21 16.88 26.82
C VAL A 28 39.11 16.00 27.42
N ALA A 29 38.76 16.24 28.69
CA ALA A 29 37.63 15.55 29.34
C ALA A 29 36.28 15.89 28.68
N VAL A 30 36.08 17.17 28.32
CA VAL A 30 34.89 17.61 27.57
C VAL A 30 34.87 16.99 26.17
N LEU A 31 36.01 16.91 25.47
CA LEU A 31 36.09 16.29 24.15
C LEU A 31 35.79 14.79 24.20
N LEU A 32 36.29 14.07 25.22
CA LEU A 32 35.97 12.66 25.46
C LEU A 32 34.50 12.45 25.82
N LEU A 33 33.90 13.35 26.60
CA LEU A 33 32.46 13.30 26.92
C LEU A 33 31.61 13.55 25.67
N LEU A 34 31.99 14.50 24.81
CA LEU A 34 31.31 14.78 23.53
C LEU A 34 31.45 13.60 22.54
N LEU A 35 32.59 12.92 22.51
CA LEU A 35 32.80 11.69 21.74
C LEU A 35 31.93 10.53 22.28
N LEU A 36 31.82 10.37 23.60
CA LEU A 36 30.94 9.40 24.24
C LEU A 36 29.46 9.66 23.93
N ILE A 37 29.01 10.93 24.00
CA ILE A 37 27.63 11.32 23.64
C ILE A 37 27.37 11.07 22.13
N SER A 38 28.38 11.25 21.27
CA SER A 38 28.28 10.95 19.84
C SER A 38 28.18 9.44 19.54
N THR A 39 28.74 8.57 20.39
CA THR A 39 28.56 7.11 20.29
C THR A 39 27.23 6.60 20.86
N PHE A 40 26.52 7.43 21.63
CA PHE A 40 25.20 7.13 22.20
C PHE A 40 24.03 7.72 21.40
N ASN A 41 24.28 8.32 20.23
CA ASN A 41 23.23 8.62 19.26
C ASN A 41 22.78 7.33 18.55
N CYS A 42 22.19 6.41 19.31
CA CYS A 42 21.17 5.53 18.78
C CYS A 42 20.00 6.45 18.42
N GLY A 43 19.96 6.92 17.17
CA GLY A 43 18.80 7.64 16.66
C GLY A 43 17.53 6.82 16.95
N PRO A 44 16.36 7.47 17.11
CA PRO A 44 15.13 6.75 17.37
C PRO A 44 14.96 5.65 16.32
N VAL A 45 14.62 4.45 16.80
CA VAL A 45 14.40 3.22 16.02
C VAL A 45 13.17 3.40 15.11
N GLU A 46 13.29 4.26 14.10
CA GLU A 46 12.25 4.47 13.10
C GLU A 46 12.15 3.26 12.15
N ALA A 47 13.26 2.51 12.01
CA ALA A 47 13.39 1.29 11.23
C ALA A 47 12.56 0.09 11.75
N GLU A 48 12.17 0.06 13.03
CA GLU A 48 11.36 -1.03 13.60
C GLU A 48 9.86 -0.70 13.68
N ARG A 49 9.43 0.46 13.19
CA ARG A 49 7.98 0.75 13.10
C ARG A 49 7.35 -0.14 12.02
N PRO A 50 6.29 -0.91 12.34
CA PRO A 50 5.66 -1.77 11.35
C PRO A 50 4.99 -0.97 10.21
N GLN A 51 5.42 -1.21 8.98
CA GLN A 51 4.86 -0.68 7.74
C GLN A 51 4.19 -1.80 6.94
N THR A 52 3.35 -1.45 5.96
CA THR A 52 2.75 -2.45 5.06
C THR A 52 3.72 -2.77 3.93
N TYR A 53 3.95 -4.06 3.69
CA TYR A 53 4.72 -4.57 2.56
C TYR A 53 3.90 -5.54 1.73
N ILE A 54 4.14 -5.53 0.42
CA ILE A 54 3.65 -6.49 -0.56
C ILE A 54 4.76 -7.53 -0.76
N VAL A 55 4.44 -8.79 -0.47
CA VAL A 55 5.36 -9.93 -0.56
C VAL A 55 4.91 -10.81 -1.73
N HIS A 56 5.76 -10.91 -2.75
CA HIS A 56 5.56 -11.82 -3.88
C HIS A 56 6.22 -13.16 -3.58
N VAL A 57 5.48 -14.25 -3.79
CA VAL A 57 5.91 -15.61 -3.44
C VAL A 57 5.82 -16.50 -4.67
N SER A 58 6.81 -17.38 -4.82
CA SER A 58 6.79 -18.42 -5.84
C SER A 58 5.74 -19.50 -5.50
N PRO A 59 4.71 -19.72 -6.34
CA PRO A 59 3.65 -20.68 -6.06
C PRO A 59 4.16 -22.12 -5.89
N SER A 60 5.20 -22.49 -6.66
CA SER A 60 5.77 -23.84 -6.67
C SER A 60 6.49 -24.22 -5.37
N HIS A 61 6.78 -23.24 -4.51
CA HIS A 61 7.50 -23.46 -3.26
C HIS A 61 6.56 -23.75 -2.07
N LYS A 62 5.24 -23.77 -2.28
CA LYS A 62 4.28 -24.11 -1.23
C LYS A 62 4.48 -25.57 -0.78
N PRO A 63 4.83 -25.83 0.48
CA PRO A 63 4.96 -27.20 0.97
C PRO A 63 3.60 -27.91 1.01
N PRO A 64 3.54 -29.21 0.65
CA PRO A 64 2.29 -29.98 0.62
C PRO A 64 1.65 -30.18 2.00
N THR A 65 2.44 -30.01 3.07
CA THR A 65 1.98 -30.10 4.46
C THR A 65 1.00 -28.99 4.86
N PHE A 66 0.98 -27.87 4.14
CA PHE A 66 0.06 -26.77 4.44
C PHE A 66 -1.25 -26.93 3.67
N ALA A 67 -2.39 -26.88 4.37
CA ALA A 67 -3.72 -26.94 3.75
C ALA A 67 -4.00 -25.83 2.71
N SER A 68 -3.42 -24.62 2.85
CA SER A 68 -3.63 -23.50 1.93
C SER A 68 -2.40 -22.58 1.84
N HIS A 69 -2.34 -21.71 0.83
CA HIS A 69 -1.30 -20.67 0.75
C HIS A 69 -1.38 -19.74 1.96
N ARG A 70 -2.59 -19.33 2.37
CA ARG A 70 -2.79 -18.48 3.55
C ARG A 70 -2.26 -19.13 4.84
N HIS A 71 -2.47 -20.42 5.04
CA HIS A 71 -1.94 -21.14 6.20
C HIS A 71 -0.41 -21.16 6.20
N TRP A 72 0.20 -21.42 5.03
CA TRP A 72 1.65 -21.38 4.86
C TRP A 72 2.23 -19.98 5.15
N TYR A 73 1.62 -18.93 4.61
CA TYR A 73 2.06 -17.55 4.86
C TYR A 73 1.95 -17.18 6.33
N ALA A 74 0.83 -17.51 6.98
CA ALA A 74 0.64 -17.25 8.40
C ALA A 74 1.71 -17.95 9.26
N SER A 75 1.98 -19.23 8.98
CA SER A 75 3.04 -19.98 9.67
C SER A 75 4.43 -19.38 9.45
N THR A 76 4.72 -18.90 8.23
CA THR A 76 6.00 -18.26 7.91
C THR A 76 6.17 -16.98 8.73
N LEU A 77 5.12 -16.16 8.83
CA LEU A 77 5.12 -14.93 9.61
C LEU A 77 5.19 -15.15 11.13
N SER A 78 4.57 -16.22 11.63
CA SER A 78 4.66 -16.58 13.06
C SER A 78 6.07 -17.00 13.47
N GLY A 79 6.91 -17.45 12.53
CA GLY A 79 8.32 -17.77 12.78
C GLY A 79 9.23 -16.53 12.83
N LEU A 80 8.72 -15.34 12.52
CA LEU A 80 9.48 -14.09 12.60
C LEU A 80 9.42 -13.49 14.01
N SER A 81 10.41 -12.64 14.32
CA SER A 81 10.54 -11.94 15.61
C SER A 81 9.31 -11.09 15.96
N VAL A 82 9.16 -10.74 17.25
CA VAL A 82 8.14 -9.82 17.78
C VAL A 82 8.39 -8.39 17.25
N PRO A 83 7.36 -7.59 16.89
CA PRO A 83 5.92 -7.79 17.09
C PRO A 83 5.26 -8.74 16.08
N ALA A 84 4.12 -9.34 16.45
CA ALA A 84 3.39 -10.26 15.58
C ALA A 84 3.02 -9.61 14.24
N ALA A 85 3.55 -10.16 13.14
CA ALA A 85 3.23 -9.74 11.78
C ALA A 85 1.77 -10.10 11.44
N ARG A 86 1.04 -9.17 10.82
CA ARG A 86 -0.38 -9.33 10.49
C ARG A 86 -0.61 -9.29 8.99
N ILE A 87 -1.19 -10.36 8.44
CA ILE A 87 -1.63 -10.40 7.04
C ILE A 87 -2.87 -9.53 6.86
N LEU A 88 -2.83 -8.64 5.86
CA LEU A 88 -3.94 -7.80 5.44
C LEU A 88 -4.75 -8.46 4.32
N TYR A 89 -4.04 -8.94 3.29
CA TYR A 89 -4.59 -9.54 2.08
C TYR A 89 -3.71 -10.67 1.56
N THR A 90 -4.29 -11.60 0.81
CA THR A 90 -3.59 -12.67 0.09
C THR A 90 -3.98 -12.64 -1.38
N TYR A 91 -3.03 -12.93 -2.25
CA TYR A 91 -3.17 -12.91 -3.71
C TYR A 91 -2.81 -14.29 -4.28
N ASP A 92 -3.62 -14.80 -5.20
CA ASP A 92 -3.43 -16.12 -5.81
C ASP A 92 -3.72 -16.16 -7.33
N LEU A 93 -4.35 -15.13 -7.90
CA LEU A 93 -4.77 -15.12 -9.30
C LEU A 93 -3.78 -14.41 -10.23
N ALA A 94 -3.74 -13.07 -10.22
CA ALA A 94 -2.87 -12.28 -11.10
C ALA A 94 -1.42 -12.17 -10.56
N ALA A 95 -1.27 -12.31 -9.26
CA ALA A 95 0.00 -12.40 -8.56
C ALA A 95 -0.18 -13.38 -7.40
N THR A 96 0.90 -14.07 -7.01
CA THR A 96 0.91 -14.94 -5.84
C THR A 96 1.68 -14.30 -4.71
N GLY A 97 1.05 -14.19 -3.54
CA GLY A 97 1.68 -13.54 -2.40
C GLY A 97 0.70 -13.04 -1.35
N PHE A 98 1.14 -12.06 -0.57
CA PHE A 98 0.33 -11.44 0.47
C PHE A 98 0.80 -10.02 0.78
N ALA A 99 -0.10 -9.19 1.32
CA ALA A 99 0.28 -7.94 1.99
C ALA A 99 0.24 -8.15 3.51
N ALA A 100 1.28 -7.70 4.20
CA ALA A 100 1.37 -7.80 5.65
C ALA A 100 1.99 -6.55 6.27
N ARG A 101 1.64 -6.29 7.53
CA ARG A 101 2.28 -5.27 8.35
C ARG A 101 3.53 -5.88 9.00
N LEU A 102 4.70 -5.36 8.63
CA LEU A 102 6.02 -5.89 8.99
C LEU A 102 6.96 -4.75 9.43
N THR A 103 7.88 -5.04 10.35
CA THR A 103 9.06 -4.19 10.58
C THR A 103 10.07 -4.34 9.45
N LEU A 104 11.05 -3.43 9.37
CA LEU A 104 12.12 -3.55 8.36
C LEU A 104 12.90 -4.86 8.52
N SER A 105 13.24 -5.24 9.74
CA SER A 105 13.95 -6.49 10.05
C SER A 105 13.15 -7.73 9.64
N GLN A 106 11.84 -7.73 9.85
CA GLN A 106 10.95 -8.79 9.36
C GLN A 106 10.89 -8.85 7.83
N ALA A 107 10.83 -7.69 7.16
CA ALA A 107 10.85 -7.62 5.70
C ALA A 107 12.18 -8.13 5.13
N ASP A 108 13.31 -7.79 5.74
CA ASP A 108 14.64 -8.29 5.38
C ASP A 108 14.77 -9.80 5.60
N ALA A 109 14.26 -10.31 6.72
CA ALA A 109 14.23 -11.75 6.96
C ALA A 109 13.42 -12.50 5.88
N LEU A 110 12.30 -11.94 5.42
CA LEU A 110 11.53 -12.52 4.32
C LEU A 110 12.28 -12.50 2.99
N ARG A 111 13.04 -11.43 2.67
CA ARG A 111 13.85 -11.37 1.44
C ARG A 111 14.88 -12.49 1.34
N GLY A 112 15.34 -13.01 2.47
CA GLY A 112 16.27 -14.13 2.53
C GLY A 112 15.65 -15.51 2.27
N LEU A 113 14.32 -15.62 2.20
CA LEU A 113 13.65 -16.90 2.03
C LEU A 113 13.62 -17.32 0.56
N PRO A 114 13.99 -18.57 0.20
CA PRO A 114 14.00 -19.04 -1.19
C PRO A 114 12.65 -18.94 -1.91
N ALA A 115 11.55 -19.00 -1.15
CA ALA A 115 10.19 -18.91 -1.70
C ALA A 115 9.77 -17.48 -2.03
N VAL A 116 10.44 -16.46 -1.49
CA VAL A 116 10.08 -15.04 -1.63
C VAL A 116 10.80 -14.46 -2.85
N LEU A 117 10.02 -13.93 -3.79
CA LEU A 117 10.52 -13.34 -5.04
C LEU A 117 10.82 -11.85 -4.88
N ALA A 118 9.98 -11.13 -4.14
CA ALA A 118 10.12 -9.69 -3.89
C ALA A 118 9.39 -9.28 -2.60
N VAL A 119 9.91 -8.24 -1.94
CA VAL A 119 9.28 -7.58 -0.78
C VAL A 119 9.36 -6.08 -0.97
N GLU A 120 8.21 -5.48 -1.29
CA GLU A 120 8.09 -4.07 -1.68
C GLU A 120 7.22 -3.28 -0.70
N PRO A 121 7.56 -2.02 -0.38
CA PRO A 121 6.72 -1.20 0.49
C PRO A 121 5.41 -0.82 -0.21
N ASP A 122 4.29 -0.98 0.50
CA ASP A 122 3.00 -0.49 0.04
C ASP A 122 2.97 1.05 0.09
N ARG A 123 2.37 1.67 -0.93
CA ARG A 123 2.40 3.12 -1.12
C ARG A 123 1.04 3.61 -1.60
N ALA A 124 0.53 4.67 -0.99
CA ALA A 124 -0.66 5.36 -1.49
C ALA A 124 -0.41 5.92 -2.91
N ARG A 125 -1.45 5.99 -3.73
CA ARG A 125 -1.42 6.60 -5.08
C ARG A 125 -2.36 7.80 -5.10
N GLN A 126 -2.10 8.72 -6.02
CA GLN A 126 -2.94 9.90 -6.23
C GLN A 126 -3.93 9.65 -7.37
N LEU A 127 -5.16 10.14 -7.20
CA LEU A 127 -6.21 10.09 -8.21
C LEU A 127 -5.91 11.10 -9.33
N HIS A 128 -6.09 10.68 -10.57
CA HIS A 128 -5.92 11.53 -11.74
C HIS A 128 -7.00 11.22 -12.78
N THR A 129 -7.87 12.16 -13.15
CA THR A 129 -8.66 12.06 -14.39
C THR A 129 -9.09 13.42 -14.98
N THR A 130 -9.21 13.48 -16.31
CA THR A 130 -9.84 14.58 -17.09
C THR A 130 -10.70 14.04 -18.25
N ARG A 131 -11.64 14.89 -18.70
CA ARG A 131 -12.85 14.69 -19.54
C ARG A 131 -12.55 14.38 -21.03
N THR A 132 -13.21 13.42 -21.71
CA THR A 132 -12.80 13.05 -23.11
C THR A 132 -13.86 12.63 -24.18
N PRO A 133 -15.16 12.33 -23.94
CA PRO A 133 -15.93 11.59 -24.97
C PRO A 133 -16.21 12.35 -26.27
N GLY A 134 -16.70 13.59 -26.18
CA GLY A 134 -17.00 14.42 -27.35
C GLY A 134 -15.76 14.80 -28.18
N PHE A 135 -14.57 14.74 -27.57
CA PHE A 135 -13.30 15.02 -28.25
C PHE A 135 -12.91 13.92 -29.24
N LEU A 136 -13.37 12.68 -29.05
CA LEU A 136 -12.92 11.52 -29.83
C LEU A 136 -13.83 11.14 -31.02
N GLY A 137 -14.88 11.92 -31.30
CA GLY A 137 -15.72 11.72 -32.48
C GLY A 137 -16.57 10.45 -32.49
N LEU A 138 -16.91 9.88 -31.32
CA LEU A 138 -17.76 8.69 -31.20
C LEU A 138 -19.24 9.03 -31.47
N THR A 139 -19.90 8.29 -32.39
CA THR A 139 -21.30 8.54 -32.81
C THR A 139 -22.14 7.27 -32.85
N ASP A 140 -23.46 7.42 -32.74
CA ASP A 140 -24.44 6.32 -32.78
C ASP A 140 -24.72 5.78 -34.20
N VAL A 141 -24.35 6.54 -35.23
CA VAL A 141 -24.72 6.25 -36.63
C VAL A 141 -23.66 5.41 -37.36
N SER A 142 -22.39 5.54 -36.98
CA SER A 142 -21.28 4.81 -37.61
C SER A 142 -20.03 4.83 -36.73
N GLY A 143 -19.09 3.91 -36.97
CA GLY A 143 -17.80 3.84 -36.27
C GLY A 143 -17.74 2.77 -35.18
N LEU A 144 -16.90 3.00 -34.17
CA LEU A 144 -16.55 1.99 -33.16
C LEU A 144 -17.75 1.45 -32.38
N TRP A 145 -18.74 2.29 -32.07
CA TRP A 145 -19.91 1.90 -31.27
C TRP A 145 -20.82 0.87 -31.95
N PRO A 146 -21.38 1.14 -33.15
CA PRO A 146 -22.14 0.12 -33.88
C PRO A 146 -21.34 -1.16 -34.14
N ASN A 147 -20.04 -1.03 -34.47
CA ASN A 147 -19.18 -2.16 -34.80
C ASN A 147 -18.80 -3.04 -33.60
N SER A 148 -18.81 -2.48 -32.38
CA SER A 148 -18.49 -3.22 -31.14
C SER A 148 -19.72 -3.58 -30.31
N HIS A 149 -20.93 -3.38 -30.85
CA HIS A 149 -22.19 -3.51 -30.11
C HIS A 149 -22.17 -2.72 -28.79
N TYR A 150 -21.55 -1.54 -28.77
CA TYR A 150 -21.41 -0.69 -27.58
C TYR A 150 -20.72 -1.39 -26.39
N ALA A 151 -19.94 -2.44 -26.67
CA ALA A 151 -19.21 -3.26 -25.70
C ALA A 151 -20.11 -3.94 -24.65
N ASP A 152 -21.32 -4.38 -25.02
CA ASP A 152 -22.32 -5.01 -24.12
C ASP A 152 -21.80 -6.25 -23.36
N ASP A 153 -20.80 -6.95 -23.90
CA ASP A 153 -20.17 -8.16 -23.31
C ASP A 153 -18.81 -7.85 -22.64
N VAL A 154 -18.49 -6.57 -22.42
CA VAL A 154 -17.25 -6.12 -21.78
C VAL A 154 -17.55 -5.65 -20.36
N VAL A 155 -16.72 -6.08 -19.41
CA VAL A 155 -16.72 -5.55 -18.04
C VAL A 155 -15.50 -4.65 -17.86
N ILE A 156 -15.73 -3.39 -17.51
CA ILE A 156 -14.69 -2.41 -17.18
C ILE A 156 -14.48 -2.42 -15.67
N GLY A 157 -13.28 -2.80 -15.24
CA GLY A 157 -12.84 -2.64 -13.86
C GLY A 157 -12.44 -1.19 -13.58
N VAL A 158 -13.04 -0.57 -12.57
CA VAL A 158 -12.73 0.80 -12.13
C VAL A 158 -12.14 0.70 -10.72
N LEU A 159 -10.85 1.03 -10.59
CA LEU A 159 -10.14 1.05 -9.31
C LEU A 159 -10.10 2.51 -8.84
N ASP A 160 -10.96 2.87 -7.89
CA ASP A 160 -11.21 4.28 -7.55
C ASP A 160 -11.84 4.42 -6.15
N THR A 161 -12.52 5.52 -5.84
CA THR A 161 -13.15 5.80 -4.54
C THR A 161 -14.47 5.03 -4.29
N GLY A 162 -14.78 4.04 -5.13
CA GLY A 162 -16.04 3.28 -5.10
C GLY A 162 -17.03 3.67 -6.19
N ILE A 163 -18.30 3.37 -5.98
CA ILE A 163 -19.40 3.74 -6.88
C ILE A 163 -20.68 4.15 -6.14
N TRP A 164 -21.45 5.09 -6.70
CA TRP A 164 -22.79 5.45 -6.25
C TRP A 164 -23.86 4.82 -7.16
N PRO A 165 -24.30 3.59 -6.92
CA PRO A 165 -25.06 2.79 -7.89
C PRO A 165 -26.46 3.33 -8.18
N GLU A 166 -27.04 4.16 -7.31
CA GLU A 166 -28.38 4.73 -7.49
C GLU A 166 -28.44 5.87 -8.54
N ARG A 167 -27.32 6.26 -9.15
CA ARG A 167 -27.30 7.30 -10.20
C ARG A 167 -27.82 6.74 -11.53
N GLY A 168 -28.54 7.57 -12.30
CA GLY A 168 -29.07 7.18 -13.62
C GLY A 168 -28.02 6.66 -14.60
N SER A 169 -26.77 7.13 -14.50
CA SER A 169 -25.64 6.63 -15.28
C SER A 169 -25.33 5.14 -15.04
N PHE A 170 -25.88 4.53 -13.99
CA PHE A 170 -25.69 3.13 -13.64
C PHE A 170 -26.98 2.30 -13.78
N SER A 171 -27.97 2.82 -14.51
CA SER A 171 -29.14 2.06 -14.93
C SER A 171 -28.74 0.86 -15.80
N ASP A 172 -29.46 -0.23 -15.64
CA ASP A 172 -29.26 -1.48 -16.38
C ASP A 172 -30.31 -1.73 -17.47
N GLU A 173 -31.12 -0.72 -17.75
CA GLU A 173 -32.15 -0.74 -18.76
C GLU A 173 -31.56 -1.02 -20.16
N GLY A 174 -32.20 -1.91 -20.91
CA GLY A 174 -31.76 -2.29 -22.26
C GLY A 174 -30.48 -3.14 -22.31
N LEU A 175 -29.91 -3.53 -21.15
CA LEU A 175 -28.77 -4.44 -21.09
C LEU A 175 -29.21 -5.90 -21.07
N SER A 176 -28.47 -6.72 -21.83
CA SER A 176 -28.59 -8.18 -21.81
C SER A 176 -28.21 -8.76 -20.41
N PRO A 177 -28.48 -10.04 -20.13
CA PRO A 177 -28.01 -10.68 -18.90
C PRO A 177 -26.50 -10.52 -18.68
N VAL A 178 -26.06 -10.57 -17.42
CA VAL A 178 -24.63 -10.49 -17.08
C VAL A 178 -23.87 -11.61 -17.80
N PRO A 179 -22.68 -11.33 -18.40
CA PRO A 179 -21.89 -12.35 -19.07
C PRO A 179 -21.63 -13.57 -18.17
N THR A 180 -21.87 -14.77 -18.68
CA THR A 180 -21.73 -16.03 -17.91
C THR A 180 -20.28 -16.33 -17.52
N THR A 181 -19.32 -15.66 -18.16
CA THR A 181 -17.89 -15.66 -17.85
C THR A 181 -17.54 -14.81 -16.64
N TRP A 182 -18.45 -13.93 -16.18
CA TRP A 182 -18.22 -13.11 -14.99
C TRP A 182 -18.10 -13.99 -13.74
N ARG A 183 -17.08 -13.70 -12.94
CA ARG A 183 -16.75 -14.41 -11.68
C ARG A 183 -16.56 -13.47 -10.50
N GLY A 184 -16.73 -12.16 -10.71
CA GLY A 184 -16.66 -11.18 -9.63
C GLY A 184 -17.87 -11.27 -8.70
N ALA A 185 -17.80 -10.52 -7.61
CA ALA A 185 -18.82 -10.51 -6.57
C ALA A 185 -19.31 -9.08 -6.28
N CYS A 186 -20.53 -9.00 -5.76
CA CYS A 186 -21.04 -7.80 -5.12
C CYS A 186 -20.87 -7.95 -3.61
N GLU A 187 -20.04 -7.10 -3.02
CA GLU A 187 -19.90 -7.02 -1.56
C GLU A 187 -21.21 -6.48 -0.96
N VAL A 188 -21.73 -7.17 0.06
CA VAL A 188 -22.99 -6.80 0.71
C VAL A 188 -22.71 -6.37 2.13
N VAL A 189 -22.95 -5.09 2.41
CA VAL A 189 -22.78 -4.45 3.72
C VAL A 189 -23.92 -3.46 3.97
N ALA A 190 -23.96 -2.84 5.15
CA ALA A 190 -25.13 -2.09 5.62
C ALA A 190 -25.58 -0.95 4.68
N ASP A 191 -24.65 -0.23 4.06
CA ASP A 191 -24.89 0.88 3.14
C ASP A 191 -24.75 0.48 1.65
N PHE A 192 -24.46 -0.79 1.38
CA PHE A 192 -24.31 -1.35 0.03
C PHE A 192 -25.07 -2.70 -0.04
N PRO A 193 -26.41 -2.68 -0.19
CA PRO A 193 -27.22 -3.88 -0.23
C PRO A 193 -26.96 -4.70 -1.51
N ALA A 194 -27.38 -5.96 -1.56
CA ALA A 194 -27.19 -6.80 -2.75
C ALA A 194 -27.81 -6.20 -4.03
N SER A 195 -28.88 -5.40 -3.89
CA SER A 195 -29.53 -4.67 -4.99
C SER A 195 -28.72 -3.49 -5.53
N ALA A 196 -27.61 -3.12 -4.89
CA ALA A 196 -26.70 -2.09 -5.35
C ALA A 196 -25.91 -2.54 -6.60
N CYS A 197 -25.71 -3.85 -6.77
CA CYS A 197 -25.30 -4.41 -8.04
C CYS A 197 -26.51 -4.83 -8.88
N ASN A 198 -26.41 -4.60 -10.18
CA ASN A 198 -27.46 -4.88 -11.15
C ASN A 198 -26.81 -5.40 -12.45
N ARG A 199 -27.53 -5.42 -13.58
CA ARG A 199 -26.90 -5.83 -14.85
C ARG A 199 -25.88 -4.80 -15.35
N LYS A 200 -25.84 -3.56 -14.87
CA LYS A 200 -24.85 -2.54 -15.23
C LYS A 200 -23.62 -2.58 -14.35
N VAL A 201 -23.79 -2.47 -13.03
CA VAL A 201 -22.75 -2.63 -12.01
C VAL A 201 -22.78 -4.09 -11.58
N VAL A 202 -21.93 -4.90 -12.20
CA VAL A 202 -21.95 -6.37 -12.05
C VAL A 202 -21.09 -6.88 -10.89
N GLY A 203 -20.24 -6.02 -10.33
CA GLY A 203 -19.50 -6.29 -9.12
C GLY A 203 -19.02 -5.01 -8.45
N ALA A 204 -18.82 -5.09 -7.15
CA ALA A 204 -18.39 -3.98 -6.33
C ALA A 204 -17.69 -4.54 -5.09
N ARG A 205 -16.47 -4.08 -4.81
CA ARG A 205 -15.71 -4.49 -3.62
C ARG A 205 -14.94 -3.31 -3.05
N SER A 206 -14.58 -3.38 -1.78
CA SER A 206 -13.74 -2.39 -1.11
C SER A 206 -12.46 -3.01 -0.55
N PHE A 207 -11.35 -2.27 -0.61
CA PHE A 207 -10.05 -2.70 -0.09
C PHE A 207 -9.37 -1.62 0.76
N TYR A 208 -9.82 -1.45 2.00
CA TYR A 208 -9.37 -0.36 2.87
C TYR A 208 -8.28 -0.73 3.91
N LYS A 209 -7.98 -2.01 4.14
CA LYS A 209 -7.08 -2.42 5.25
C LYS A 209 -5.65 -1.91 5.10
N GLY A 210 -5.18 -1.79 3.85
CA GLY A 210 -3.87 -1.21 3.53
C GLY A 210 -3.84 0.29 3.85
N TYR A 211 -4.91 1.01 3.48
CA TYR A 211 -5.09 2.42 3.76
C TYR A 211 -5.12 2.72 5.27
N GLU A 212 -5.92 1.99 6.06
CA GLU A 212 -5.93 2.14 7.52
C GLU A 212 -4.57 1.83 8.15
N ALA A 213 -3.86 0.82 7.63
CA ALA A 213 -2.54 0.45 8.11
C ALA A 213 -1.50 1.56 7.84
N ALA A 214 -1.55 2.18 6.66
CA ALA A 214 -0.69 3.30 6.30
C ALA A 214 -0.99 4.58 7.10
N ARG A 215 -2.28 4.89 7.30
CA ARG A 215 -2.74 6.04 8.10
C ARG A 215 -2.51 5.85 9.60
N GLY A 216 -2.39 4.60 10.06
CA GLY A 216 -2.25 4.25 11.47
C GLY A 216 -3.52 4.48 12.31
N SER A 217 -4.66 4.75 11.68
CA SER A 217 -5.96 4.93 12.32
C SER A 217 -7.06 4.33 11.44
N PRO A 218 -8.18 3.88 12.04
CA PRO A 218 -9.33 3.41 11.28
C PRO A 218 -9.92 4.52 10.39
N ILE A 219 -10.59 4.13 9.31
CA ILE A 219 -11.41 5.06 8.53
C ILE A 219 -12.47 5.68 9.44
N ASN A 220 -12.66 6.99 9.30
CA ASN A 220 -13.75 7.71 9.94
C ASN A 220 -15.05 7.46 9.16
N GLU A 221 -15.88 6.55 9.66
CA GLU A 221 -17.10 6.11 8.97
C GLU A 221 -18.22 7.16 8.90
N THR A 222 -18.01 8.36 9.47
CA THR A 222 -18.87 9.52 9.25
C THR A 222 -18.53 10.29 7.97
N GLU A 223 -17.33 10.09 7.40
CA GLU A 223 -16.80 10.81 6.23
C GLU A 223 -16.59 9.88 5.03
N GLU A 224 -16.14 8.66 5.27
CA GLU A 224 -15.83 7.66 4.24
C GLU A 224 -16.45 6.32 4.60
N SER A 225 -16.90 5.54 3.61
CA SER A 225 -17.47 4.22 3.88
C SER A 225 -16.44 3.10 3.81
N LYS A 226 -16.56 2.09 4.68
CA LYS A 226 -15.87 0.79 4.55
C LYS A 226 -16.67 -0.16 3.67
N SER A 227 -17.11 0.35 2.53
CA SER A 227 -17.93 -0.36 1.56
C SER A 227 -17.55 0.08 0.15
N PRO A 228 -18.07 -0.57 -0.90
CA PRO A 228 -17.88 -0.10 -2.27
C PRO A 228 -18.61 1.23 -2.57
N ARG A 229 -19.35 1.80 -1.60
CA ARG A 229 -20.07 3.06 -1.79
C ARG A 229 -19.09 4.23 -1.91
N ASP A 230 -19.26 4.99 -2.98
CA ASP A 230 -18.54 6.24 -3.18
C ASP A 230 -19.13 7.36 -2.34
N THR A 231 -18.35 7.90 -1.40
CA THR A 231 -18.69 9.10 -0.61
C THR A 231 -17.89 10.33 -1.05
N GLU A 232 -16.96 10.20 -1.99
CA GLU A 232 -16.11 11.28 -2.49
C GLU A 232 -16.61 11.81 -3.84
N GLY A 233 -16.92 10.91 -4.79
CA GLY A 233 -17.53 11.20 -6.09
C GLY A 233 -16.65 10.92 -7.30
N HIS A 234 -15.33 10.85 -7.14
CA HIS A 234 -14.36 10.63 -8.22
C HIS A 234 -14.60 9.27 -8.88
N GLY A 235 -14.78 8.19 -8.12
CA GLY A 235 -15.08 6.86 -8.64
C GLY A 235 -16.35 6.81 -9.47
N SER A 236 -17.44 7.42 -9.00
CA SER A 236 -18.70 7.53 -9.75
C SER A 236 -18.55 8.38 -11.01
N HIS A 237 -17.78 9.46 -10.94
CA HIS A 237 -17.52 10.33 -12.09
C HIS A 237 -16.67 9.60 -13.15
N THR A 238 -15.60 8.92 -12.75
CA THR A 238 -14.73 8.12 -13.62
C THR A 238 -15.49 6.95 -14.24
N ALA A 239 -16.26 6.19 -13.44
CA ALA A 239 -17.05 5.06 -13.91
C ALA A 239 -18.13 5.48 -14.91
N SER A 240 -18.84 6.59 -14.64
CA SER A 240 -19.84 7.13 -15.56
C SER A 240 -19.22 7.71 -16.84
N THR A 241 -18.00 8.25 -16.77
CA THR A 241 -17.25 8.68 -17.97
C THR A 241 -16.86 7.48 -18.82
N ALA A 242 -16.41 6.38 -18.22
CA ALA A 242 -16.01 5.17 -18.94
C ALA A 242 -17.22 4.45 -19.54
N ALA A 243 -18.24 4.19 -18.74
CA ALA A 243 -19.36 3.33 -19.11
C ALA A 243 -20.70 3.80 -18.53
N GLY A 244 -20.96 5.09 -18.36
CA GLY A 244 -22.30 5.56 -17.98
C GLY A 244 -23.36 5.21 -19.04
N ALA A 245 -24.53 4.76 -18.58
CA ALA A 245 -25.74 4.75 -19.40
C ALA A 245 -26.11 6.17 -19.87
N ALA A 246 -26.93 6.26 -20.90
CA ALA A 246 -27.43 7.55 -21.38
C ALA A 246 -28.39 8.17 -20.37
N VAL A 247 -28.14 9.42 -19.99
CA VAL A 247 -28.95 10.20 -19.05
C VAL A 247 -29.34 11.52 -19.74
N PRO A 248 -30.57 11.62 -20.28
CA PRO A 248 -31.03 12.84 -20.93
C PRO A 248 -31.24 13.98 -19.91
N GLY A 249 -31.00 15.22 -20.33
CA GLY A 249 -31.23 16.41 -19.50
C GLY A 249 -30.24 16.59 -18.34
N ALA A 250 -29.11 15.88 -18.37
CA ALA A 250 -28.04 16.05 -17.40
C ALA A 250 -27.40 17.44 -17.54
N SER A 251 -27.17 18.10 -16.41
CA SER A 251 -26.47 19.39 -16.34
C SER A 251 -25.90 19.60 -14.94
N LEU A 252 -24.92 20.50 -14.82
CA LEU A 252 -24.45 21.01 -13.53
C LEU A 252 -24.90 22.45 -13.40
N PHE A 253 -25.93 22.72 -12.59
CA PHE A 253 -26.53 24.07 -12.46
C PHE A 253 -26.89 24.72 -13.80
N GLY A 254 -27.35 23.92 -14.78
CA GLY A 254 -27.66 24.37 -16.14
C GLY A 254 -26.46 24.45 -17.10
N TYR A 255 -25.23 24.34 -16.60
CA TYR A 255 -24.05 24.26 -17.45
C TYR A 255 -23.92 22.87 -18.10
N ALA A 256 -23.40 22.87 -19.34
CA ALA A 256 -23.20 21.66 -20.15
C ALA A 256 -24.47 20.79 -20.27
N ALA A 257 -25.64 21.43 -20.39
CA ALA A 257 -26.91 20.73 -20.55
C ALA A 257 -26.90 19.86 -21.80
N GLY A 258 -27.32 18.61 -21.64
CA GLY A 258 -27.40 17.64 -22.74
C GLY A 258 -27.68 16.24 -22.24
N GLU A 259 -27.36 15.25 -23.06
CA GLU A 259 -27.33 13.85 -22.66
C GLU A 259 -25.93 13.51 -22.12
N ALA A 260 -25.85 13.09 -20.86
CA ALA A 260 -24.63 12.52 -20.30
C ALA A 260 -24.58 11.03 -20.62
N ARG A 261 -23.41 10.53 -21.05
CA ARG A 261 -23.18 9.11 -21.34
C ARG A 261 -21.70 8.77 -21.30
N GLY A 262 -21.40 7.50 -21.02
CA GLY A 262 -20.03 7.00 -21.04
C GLY A 262 -19.49 6.72 -22.45
N MET A 263 -18.20 6.41 -22.52
CA MET A 263 -17.55 5.93 -23.75
C MET A 263 -18.13 4.62 -24.25
N ALA A 264 -18.56 3.74 -23.35
CA ALA A 264 -19.10 2.42 -23.68
C ALA A 264 -20.42 2.22 -22.93
N THR A 265 -21.51 2.75 -23.49
CA THR A 265 -22.80 2.86 -22.81
C THR A 265 -23.41 1.51 -22.40
N LYS A 266 -23.09 0.42 -23.11
CA LYS A 266 -23.54 -0.93 -22.74
C LYS A 266 -22.52 -1.76 -21.97
N ALA A 267 -21.27 -1.30 -21.84
CA ALA A 267 -20.28 -2.00 -21.04
C ALA A 267 -20.72 -2.07 -19.57
N ARG A 268 -20.34 -3.17 -18.93
CA ARG A 268 -20.59 -3.44 -17.52
C ARG A 268 -19.49 -2.81 -16.68
N ILE A 269 -19.78 -2.53 -15.42
CA ILE A 269 -18.83 -1.92 -14.48
C ILE A 269 -18.58 -2.89 -13.33
N ALA A 270 -17.31 -3.05 -12.95
CA ALA A 270 -16.91 -3.64 -11.69
C ALA A 270 -16.08 -2.62 -10.89
N ALA A 271 -16.62 -2.15 -9.76
CA ALA A 271 -15.98 -1.13 -8.93
C ALA A 271 -15.09 -1.78 -7.84
N TYR A 272 -13.89 -1.25 -7.65
CA TYR A 272 -12.89 -1.78 -6.72
C TYR A 272 -12.17 -0.68 -5.96
#